data_AF-A0A9Q4IGQ4-F1
#
_entry.id   AF-A0A9Q4IGQ4-F1
#
_cell.length_a   1.000
_cell.length_b   1.000
_cell.length_c   1.000
_cell.angle_alpha   90.00
_cell.angle_beta   90.00
_cell.angle_gamma   90.00
#
_symmetry.space_group_name_H-M   'P 1'
#
loop_
_entity.id
_entity.type
_entity.pdbx_description
1 polymer ?
#
loop_
_entity_poly.entity_id
_entity_poly.type
_entity_poly.pdbx_seq_one_letter_code
_entity_poly.pdbx_strand_id
1 'polypeptide(L)' 'MFLRVRLSSEEASLVTKLARAEGVTVSEFARSAIAERIEDLQDLQELRSAVEFDSDKRFTMDEIYWEFGR' A
#
# COMPACT_ATOMS: atom_id res chain seq x y z
N MET A 1 -4.63 -21.91 -5.86
CA MET A 1 -5.85 -21.10 -6.10
C MET A 1 -5.65 -20.34 -7.40
N PHE A 2 -6.71 -20.13 -8.20
CA PHE A 2 -6.63 -19.33 -9.43
C PHE A 2 -7.68 -18.23 -9.39
N LEU A 3 -7.29 -17.04 -9.84
CA LEU A 3 -8.15 -15.85 -9.98
C LEU A 3 -8.40 -15.64 -11.48
N ARG A 4 -9.66 -15.41 -11.87
CA ARG A 4 -10.00 -14.99 -13.24
C ARG A 4 -10.55 -13.57 -13.19
N VAL A 5 -9.86 -12.66 -13.84
CA VAL A 5 -10.27 -11.26 -13.98
C VAL A 5 -10.65 -11.01 -15.43
N ARG A 6 -11.80 -10.39 -15.66
CA ARG A 6 -12.21 -9.96 -17.00
C ARG A 6 -11.71 -8.54 -17.20
N LEU A 7 -10.93 -8.34 -18.25
CA LEU A 7 -10.43 -7.04 -18.69
C LEU A 7 -10.97 -6.80 -20.10
N SER A 8 -11.20 -5.54 -20.44
CA SER A 8 -11.35 -5.10 -21.82
C SER A 8 -10.05 -5.33 -22.60
N SER A 9 -10.12 -5.31 -23.93
CA SER A 9 -8.93 -5.44 -24.77
C SER A 9 -7.90 -4.33 -24.53
N GLU A 10 -8.37 -3.13 -24.19
CA GLU A 10 -7.52 -1.98 -23.87
C GLU A 10 -6.80 -2.18 -22.53
N GLU A 11 -7.54 -2.50 -21.47
CA GLU A 11 -6.98 -2.77 -20.15
C GLU A 11 -5.97 -3.93 -20.19
N ALA A 12 -6.31 -5.02 -20.89
CA ALA A 12 -5.41 -6.16 -21.03
C ALA A 12 -4.09 -5.77 -21.75
N SER A 13 -4.17 -4.89 -22.75
CA SER A 13 -2.99 -4.36 -23.46
C SER A 13 -2.12 -3.52 -22.54
N LEU A 14 -2.72 -2.62 -21.74
CA LEU A 14 -2.00 -1.76 -20.80
C LEU A 14 -1.33 -2.57 -19.69
N VAL A 15 -2.07 -3.47 -19.04
CA VAL A 15 -1.55 -4.35 -17.97
C VAL A 15 -0.40 -5.22 -18.50
N THR A 16 -0.53 -5.76 -19.71
CA THR A 16 0.52 -6.59 -20.31
C THR A 16 1.78 -5.77 -20.62
N LYS A 17 1.64 -4.54 -21.12
CA LYS A 17 2.78 -3.66 -21.39
C LYS A 17 3.50 -3.27 -20.10
N LEU A 18 2.75 -2.91 -19.06
CA LEU A 18 3.33 -2.50 -17.79
C LEU A 18 4.05 -3.66 -17.10
N ALA A 19 3.41 -4.83 -17.00
CA ALA A 19 4.05 -6.02 -16.43
C ALA A 19 5.36 -6.38 -17.16
N ARG A 20 5.38 -6.29 -18.50
CA ARG A 20 6.60 -6.49 -19.29
C ARG A 20 7.67 -5.45 -19.01
N ALA A 21 7.30 -4.18 -18.87
CA ALA A 21 8.23 -3.10 -18.57
C ALA A 21 8.88 -3.27 -17.19
N GLU A 22 8.14 -3.82 -16.23
CA GLU A 22 8.61 -4.16 -14.88
C GLU A 22 9.34 -5.51 -14.82
N GLY A 23 9.41 -6.26 -15.92
CA GLY A 23 10.09 -7.56 -15.97
C GLY A 23 9.35 -8.68 -15.25
N VAL A 24 8.04 -8.53 -15.01
CA VAL A 24 7.18 -9.50 -14.32
C VAL A 24 6.10 -10.07 -15.23
N THR A 25 5.51 -11.19 -14.82
CA THR A 25 4.32 -11.74 -15.48
C THR A 25 3.07 -10.94 -15.10
N VAL A 26 2.03 -10.99 -15.94
CA VAL A 26 0.72 -10.37 -15.63
C VAL A 26 0.13 -10.91 -14.31
N SER A 27 0.36 -12.19 -14.01
CA SER A 27 -0.11 -12.79 -12.76
C SER A 27 0.67 -12.30 -11.54
N GLU A 28 1.98 -12.02 -11.66
CA GLU A 28 2.77 -11.41 -10.60
C GLU A 28 2.35 -9.97 -10.37
N PHE A 29 2.23 -9.19 -11.44
CA PHE A 29 1.72 -7.83 -11.39
C PHE A 29 0.35 -7.75 -10.70
N ALA A 30 -0.59 -8.62 -11.10
CA ALA A 30 -1.92 -8.65 -10.48
C ALA A 30 -1.87 -9.02 -8.98
N ARG A 31 -0.96 -9.90 -8.56
CA ARG A 31 -0.79 -10.22 -7.13
C ARG A 31 -0.24 -9.04 -6.35
N SER A 32 0.78 -8.37 -6.88
CA SER A 32 1.37 -7.19 -6.25
C SER A 32 0.36 -6.06 -6.13
N ALA A 33 -0.36 -5.73 -7.20
CA ALA A 33 -1.37 -4.68 -7.17
C ALA A 33 -2.52 -4.97 -6.19
N ILE A 34 -2.93 -6.24 -6.04
CA ILE A 34 -3.92 -6.62 -5.03
C ILE A 34 -3.35 -6.46 -3.62
N ALA A 35 -2.10 -6.86 -3.39
CA ALA A 35 -1.44 -6.75 -2.10
C ALA A 35 -1.26 -5.27 -1.69
N GLU A 36 -0.75 -4.43 -2.59
CA GLU A 36 -0.59 -2.99 -2.39
C GLU A 36 -1.93 -2.34 -2.05
N ARG A 37 -3.01 -2.70 -2.77
CA ARG A 37 -4.34 -2.15 -2.47
C ARG A 37 -4.87 -2.58 -1.10
N ILE A 38 -4.51 -3.76 -0.62
CA ILE A 38 -4.88 -4.22 0.72
C ILE A 38 -4.09 -3.43 1.77
N GLU A 39 -2.78 -3.26 1.56
CA GLU A 39 -1.88 -2.47 2.42
C GLU A 39 -2.38 -1.02 2.53
N ASP A 40 -2.67 -0.34 1.41
CA ASP A 40 -3.26 1.00 1.40
C ASP A 40 -4.48 1.14 2.32
N LEU A 41 -5.36 0.12 2.31
CA LEU A 41 -6.58 0.13 3.11
C LEU A 41 -6.28 -0.07 4.59
N GLN A 42 -5.27 -0.89 4.91
CA GLN A 42 -4.78 -1.11 6.27
C GLN A 42 -4.11 0.15 6.81
N ASP A 43 -3.19 0.75 6.06
CA ASP A 43 -2.51 2.00 6.40
C ASP A 43 -3.51 3.13 6.66
N LEU A 44 -4.51 3.27 5.80
CA LEU A 44 -5.58 4.25 6.00
C LEU A 44 -6.42 3.96 7.25
N GLN A 45 -6.61 2.69 7.60
CA GLN A 45 -7.30 2.33 8.84
C GLN A 45 -6.45 2.66 10.07
N GLU A 46 -5.16 2.33 10.04
CA GLU A 46 -4.21 2.64 11.11
C GLU A 46 -4.12 4.16 11.34
N LEU A 47 -4.02 4.94 10.26
CA LEU A 47 -4.04 6.40 10.35
C LEU A 47 -5.34 6.92 10.97
N ARG A 48 -6.50 6.40 10.55
CA ARG A 48 -7.79 6.80 11.15
C ARG A 48 -7.85 6.49 12.64
N SER A 49 -7.39 5.31 13.05
CA SER A 49 -7.32 4.95 14.46
C SER A 49 -6.34 5.83 15.23
N ALA A 50 -5.16 6.11 14.69
CA ALA A 50 -4.18 6.99 15.32
C ALA A 50 -4.73 8.40 15.55
N VAL A 51 -5.51 8.93 14.58
CA VAL A 51 -6.20 10.22 14.73
C VAL A 51 -7.32 10.15 15.76
N GLU A 52 -8.12 9.09 15.79
CA GLU A 52 -9.22 8.92 16.75
C GLU A 52 -8.71 8.83 18.20
N PHE A 53 -7.56 8.19 18.42
CA PHE A 53 -6.94 8.05 19.73
C PHE A 53 -5.89 9.13 20.04
N ASP A 54 -5.74 10.17 19.21
CA ASP A 54 -4.82 11.28 19.49
C ASP A 54 -5.25 12.00 20.77
N SER A 55 -4.42 11.92 21.81
CA SER A 55 -4.64 12.58 23.10
C SER A 55 -4.47 14.11 23.07
N ASP A 56 -4.16 14.67 21.89
CA ASP A 56 -3.77 16.07 21.65
C ASP A 56 -2.49 16.51 22.39
N LYS A 57 -1.87 15.60 23.15
CA LYS A 57 -0.56 15.83 23.75
C LYS A 57 0.48 16.00 22.65
N ARG A 58 1.31 17.02 22.79
CA ARG A 58 2.44 17.30 21.90
C ARG A 58 3.72 17.20 22.71
N PHE A 59 4.77 16.72 22.06
CA PHE A 59 6.10 16.60 22.63
C PHE A 59 7.07 17.41 21.78
N THR A 60 8.00 18.09 22.43
CA THR A 60 9.13 18.74 21.79
C THR A 60 10.10 17.69 21.25
N MET A 61 10.93 18.10 20.29
CA MET A 61 11.96 17.21 19.76
C MET A 61 12.99 16.82 20.83
N ASP A 62 13.28 17.70 21.79
CA ASP A 62 14.19 17.41 22.91
C ASP A 62 13.63 16.32 23.84
N GLU A 63 12.32 16.34 24.12
CA GLU A 63 11.65 15.29 24.90
C GLU A 63 11.69 13.94 24.17
N ILE A 64 11.44 13.94 22.85
CA ILE A 64 11.53 12.73 22.03
C ILE A 64 12.96 12.19 22.02
N TYR A 65 13.97 13.04 21.82
CA TYR A 65 15.38 12.61 21.84
C TYR A 65 15.82 12.11 23.20
N TRP A 66 15.34 12.71 24.28
CA TRP A 66 15.62 12.23 25.63
C TRP A 66 15.04 10.82 25.88
N GLU A 67 13.84 10.53 25.37
CA GLU A 67 13.17 9.25 25.58
C GLU A 67 13.62 8.13 24.61
N PHE A 68 13.84 8.47 23.33
CA PHE A 68 14.07 7.50 22.25
C PHE A 68 15.41 7.64 21.54
N GLY A 69 16.23 8.64 21.89
CA GLY A 69 17.56 8.85 21.33
C GLY A 69 18.50 7.72 21.72
N ARG A 70 18.90 6.92 20.73
CA ARG A 70 20.12 6.09 20.79
C ARG A 70 21.32 6.89 20.35
#